data_AF-A0A382S6H9-F1
#
_entry.id   AF-A0A382S6H9-F1
#
_cell.length_a   1.000
_cell.length_b   1.000
_cell.length_c   1.000
_cell.angle_alpha   90.00
_cell.angle_beta   90.00
_cell.angle_gamma   90.00
#
_symmetry.space_group_name_H-M   'P 1'
#
loop_
_entity.id
_entity.type
_entity.pdbx_description
1 polymer ?
#
loop_
_entity_poly.entity_id
_entity_poly.type
_entity_poly.pdbx_seq_one_letter_code
_entity_poly.pdbx_strand_id
1 'polypeptide(L)'
;MIKSMTGFAEARKEVERATLGASIRAVNHRYLDLQIRLPSSFSGLEQRLRSIVQERLLRGRVELLVTVQFSQLPEAEVELNEKMIRALGSALERSRDHG
;
A
#
# COMPACT_ATOMS: atom_id res chain seq x y z
N MET A 1 15.75 -31.38 5.49
CA MET A 1 15.48 -30.88 4.11
C MET A 1 15.42 -29.36 4.18
N ILE A 2 16.36 -28.64 3.54
CA ILE A 2 16.45 -27.18 3.61
C ILE A 2 15.42 -26.61 2.62
N LYS A 3 14.28 -26.12 3.13
CA LYS A 3 13.31 -25.39 2.30
C LYS A 3 13.94 -24.06 1.89
N SER A 4 14.00 -23.78 0.60
CA SER A 4 14.38 -22.46 0.08
C SER A 4 13.43 -21.41 0.65
N MET A 5 13.99 -20.36 1.24
CA MET A 5 13.25 -19.29 1.92
C MET A 5 13.01 -18.08 1.02
N THR A 6 13.51 -18.14 -0.21
CA THR A 6 13.34 -17.14 -1.26
C THR A 6 12.15 -17.51 -2.14
N GLY A 7 11.17 -16.63 -2.22
CA GLY A 7 9.96 -16.84 -3.02
C GLY A 7 9.28 -15.52 -3.33
N PHE A 8 8.69 -15.43 -4.52
CA PHE A 8 7.85 -14.32 -4.92
C PHE A 8 6.49 -14.88 -5.34
N ALA A 9 5.43 -14.23 -4.89
CA ALA A 9 4.06 -14.56 -5.27
C ALA A 9 3.30 -13.26 -5.52
N GLU A 10 2.50 -13.22 -6.56
CA GLU A 10 1.58 -12.13 -6.84
C GLU A 10 0.22 -12.71 -7.20
N ALA A 11 -0.84 -12.11 -6.68
CA ALA A 11 -2.22 -12.45 -6.98
C ALA A 11 -3.00 -11.16 -7.25
N ARG A 12 -3.82 -11.19 -8.28
CA ARG A 12 -4.78 -10.13 -8.56
C ARG A 12 -6.16 -10.74 -8.67
N LYS A 13 -7.15 -10.03 -8.13
CA LYS A 13 -8.54 -10.45 -8.18
C LYS A 13 -9.41 -9.24 -8.48
N GLU A 14 -10.15 -9.35 -9.57
CA GLU A 14 -11.19 -8.39 -9.89
C GLU A 14 -12.46 -8.75 -9.12
N VAL A 15 -13.06 -7.74 -8.51
CA VAL A 15 -14.38 -7.76 -7.90
C VAL A 15 -15.21 -6.65 -8.53
N GLU A 16 -16.52 -6.78 -8.46
CA GLU A 16 -17.50 -5.96 -9.21
C GLU A 16 -17.26 -4.44 -9.14
N ARG A 17 -16.64 -3.93 -8.07
CA ARG A 17 -16.35 -2.50 -7.83
C ARG A 17 -14.89 -2.16 -7.56
N ALA A 18 -13.98 -3.14 -7.63
CA ALA A 18 -12.56 -2.90 -7.38
C ALA A 18 -11.65 -4.00 -7.93
N THR A 19 -10.40 -3.66 -8.20
CA THR A 19 -9.32 -4.60 -8.44
C THR A 19 -8.44 -4.68 -7.21
N LEU A 20 -8.33 -5.88 -6.64
CA LEU A 20 -7.47 -6.19 -5.51
C LEU A 20 -6.15 -6.78 -6.02
N GLY A 21 -5.03 -6.23 -5.58
CA GLY A 21 -3.70 -6.78 -5.81
C GLY A 21 -3.05 -7.16 -4.50
N ALA A 22 -2.38 -8.31 -4.45
CA ALA A 22 -1.53 -8.71 -3.34
C ALA A 22 -0.23 -9.29 -3.88
N SER A 23 0.90 -8.81 -3.38
CA SER A 23 2.22 -9.39 -3.67
C SER A 23 2.97 -9.70 -2.38
N ILE A 24 3.66 -10.83 -2.39
CA ILE A 24 4.47 -11.32 -1.30
C ILE A 24 5.86 -11.62 -1.84
N ARG A 25 6.88 -11.05 -1.21
CA ARG A 25 8.28 -11.35 -1.48
C ARG A 25 8.93 -11.83 -0.20
N ALA A 26 9.48 -13.03 -0.23
CA ALA A 26 10.26 -13.61 0.84
C ALA A 26 11.71 -13.77 0.39
N VAL A 27 12.67 -13.39 1.24
CA VAL A 27 14.10 -13.59 1.01
C VAL A 27 14.78 -14.17 2.23
N ASN A 28 15.91 -14.85 2.00
CA ASN A 28 16.71 -15.38 3.09
C ASN A 28 17.35 -14.24 3.89
N HIS A 29 17.02 -14.15 5.16
CA HIS A 29 17.54 -13.15 6.09
C HIS A 29 17.73 -13.80 7.46
N ARG A 30 18.71 -13.31 8.24
CA ARG A 30 19.12 -13.91 9.51
C ARG A 30 18.01 -13.84 10.57
N TYR A 31 17.26 -12.74 10.60
CA TYR A 31 16.15 -12.49 11.51
C TYR A 31 14.83 -12.39 10.75
N LEU A 32 13.72 -12.64 11.43
CA LEU A 32 12.39 -12.38 10.86
C LEU A 32 12.18 -10.87 10.77
N ASP A 33 12.11 -10.38 9.53
CA ASP A 33 11.83 -8.98 9.21
C ASP A 33 10.55 -8.93 8.38
N LEU A 34 9.49 -8.33 8.94
CA LEU A 34 8.17 -8.34 8.35
C LEU A 34 7.75 -6.93 8.00
N GLN A 35 7.58 -6.67 6.71
CA GLN A 35 7.05 -5.41 6.20
C GLN A 35 5.69 -5.67 5.55
N ILE A 36 4.62 -5.21 6.22
CA ILE A 36 3.26 -5.27 5.68
C ILE A 36 2.86 -3.86 5.27
N ARG A 37 2.42 -3.70 4.02
CA ARG A 37 1.81 -2.46 3.50
C ARG A 37 0.38 -2.75 3.09
N LEU A 38 -0.57 -2.20 3.83
CA LEU A 38 -2.00 -2.32 3.55
C LEU A 38 -2.60 -0.94 3.24
N PRO A 39 -3.69 -0.89 2.47
CA PRO A 39 -4.53 0.30 2.37
C PRO A 39 -5.14 0.63 3.73
N SER A 40 -5.45 1.91 3.96
CA SER A 40 -6.03 2.40 5.23
C SER A 40 -7.28 1.63 5.65
N SER A 41 -8.13 1.27 4.68
CA SER A 41 -9.35 0.48 4.86
C SER A 41 -9.11 -0.93 5.45
N PHE A 42 -7.89 -1.44 5.39
CA PHE A 42 -7.50 -2.77 5.86
C PHE A 42 -6.46 -2.75 6.98
N SER A 43 -6.14 -1.58 7.53
CA SER A 43 -5.18 -1.41 8.63
C SER A 43 -5.45 -2.34 9.83
N GLY A 44 -6.72 -2.58 10.16
CA GLY A 44 -7.12 -3.51 11.23
C GLY A 44 -6.70 -4.98 11.01
N LEU A 45 -6.35 -5.38 9.78
CA LEU A 45 -5.87 -6.74 9.48
C LEU A 45 -4.37 -6.90 9.65
N GLU A 46 -3.61 -5.81 9.78
CA GLU A 46 -2.15 -5.84 9.83
C GLU A 46 -1.63 -6.72 10.96
N GLN A 47 -2.16 -6.51 12.17
CA GLN A 47 -1.74 -7.25 13.36
C GLN A 47 -2.01 -8.75 13.21
N ARG A 48 -3.16 -9.11 12.63
CA ARG A 48 -3.54 -10.51 12.41
C ARG A 48 -2.64 -11.19 11.38
N LEU A 49 -2.33 -10.50 10.28
CA LEU A 49 -1.40 -10.99 9.26
C LEU A 49 0.01 -11.17 9.83
N ARG A 50 0.44 -10.23 10.68
CA ARG A 50 1.72 -10.31 11.39
C ARG A 50 1.83 -11.54 12.27
N SER A 51 0.81 -11.80 13.11
CA SER A 51 0.79 -13.01 13.95
C SER A 51 0.88 -14.29 13.13
N ILE A 52 0.10 -14.39 12.04
CA ILE A 52 0.11 -15.58 11.16
C ILE A 52 1.51 -15.81 10.55
N VAL A 53 2.20 -14.75 10.13
CA VAL A 53 3.54 -14.89 9.55
C VAL A 53 4.56 -15.29 10.63
N GLN A 54 4.48 -14.69 11.81
CA GLN A 54 5.35 -15.03 12.94
C GLN A 54 5.20 -16.48 13.41
N GLU A 55 3.99 -17.04 13.36
CA GLU A 55 3.75 -18.45 13.68
C GLU A 55 4.36 -19.41 12.64
N ARG A 56 4.46 -18.99 11.37
CA ARG A 56 4.90 -19.86 10.26
C ARG A 56 6.37 -19.70 9.88
N LEU A 57 6.97 -18.55 10.17
CA LEU A 57 8.34 -18.21 9.74
C LEU A 57 9.16 -17.77 10.95
N LEU A 58 10.27 -18.47 11.19
CA LEU A 58 11.20 -18.17 12.29
C LEU A 58 12.31 -17.18 11.89
N ARG A 59 12.58 -17.06 10.58
CA ARG A 59 13.62 -16.20 10.00
C ARG A 59 13.26 -15.85 8.56
N GLY A 60 13.90 -14.81 8.02
CA GLY A 60 13.66 -14.33 6.66
C GLY A 60 13.05 -12.94 6.63
N ARG A 61 13.23 -12.24 5.51
CA ARG A 61 12.52 -10.99 5.27
C ARG A 61 11.30 -11.27 4.40
N VAL A 62 10.13 -10.83 4.85
CA VAL A 62 8.87 -10.94 4.12
C VAL A 62 8.27 -9.57 3.93
N GLU A 63 8.10 -9.20 2.66
CA GLU A 63 7.38 -8.01 2.23
C GLU A 63 6.02 -8.43 1.69
N LEU A 64 4.95 -7.95 2.32
CA LEU A 64 3.56 -8.12 1.86
C LEU A 64 3.03 -6.74 1.47
N LEU A 65 2.61 -6.61 0.22
CA LEU A 65 1.96 -5.40 -0.30
C LEU A 65 0.57 -5.75 -0.79
N VAL A 66 -0.43 -5.03 -0.27
CA VAL A 66 -1.81 -5.12 -0.75
C VAL A 66 -2.21 -3.79 -1.37
N THR A 67 -2.80 -3.84 -2.55
CA THR A 67 -3.31 -2.69 -3.31
C THR A 67 -4.79 -2.89 -3.59
N VAL A 68 -5.54 -1.79 -3.56
CA VAL A 68 -6.95 -1.76 -3.94
C VAL A 68 -7.11 -0.62 -4.92
N GLN A 69 -7.68 -0.90 -6.08
CA GLN A 69 -8.05 0.09 -7.08
C GLN A 69 -9.56 0.02 -7.27
N PHE A 70 -10.29 1.05 -6.84
CA PHE A 70 -11.73 1.10 -7.06
C PHE A 70 -12.01 1.46 -8.52
N SER A 71 -12.84 0.65 -9.19
CA SER A 71 -13.19 0.84 -10.61
C SER A 71 -14.24 1.93 -10.81
N GLN A 72 -14.87 2.40 -9.74
CA GLN A 72 -15.70 3.59 -9.72
C GLN A 72 -15.15 4.52 -8.63
N LEU A 73 -14.67 5.70 -9.02
CA LEU A 73 -14.68 6.80 -8.06
C LEU A 73 -16.15 6.98 -7.67
N PRO A 74 -16.53 6.94 -6.37
CA PRO A 74 -17.78 7.59 -5.99
C PRO A 74 -17.72 8.99 -6.59
N GLU A 75 -18.84 9.53 -7.09
CA GLU A 75 -18.91 10.95 -7.49
C GLU A 75 -18.18 11.75 -6.42
N ALA A 76 -16.97 12.19 -6.76
CA ALA A 76 -16.18 12.92 -5.81
C ALA A 76 -16.93 14.25 -5.74
N GLU A 77 -17.70 14.47 -4.68
CA GLU A 77 -17.94 15.82 -4.21
C GLU A 77 -16.56 16.36 -3.86
N VAL A 78 -15.93 16.94 -4.89
CA VAL A 78 -14.70 17.69 -4.72
C VAL A 78 -15.13 18.94 -3.97
N GLU A 79 -15.02 18.88 -2.64
CA GLU A 79 -15.14 20.07 -1.80
C GLU A 79 -13.95 20.97 -2.10
N LEU A 80 -14.14 21.80 -3.12
CA LEU A 80 -13.16 22.75 -3.59
C LEU A 80 -13.02 23.85 -2.55
N ASN A 81 -11.96 23.78 -1.75
CA ASN A 81 -11.60 24.87 -0.85
C ASN A 81 -11.09 26.06 -1.67
N GLU A 82 -12.00 26.91 -2.13
CA GLU A 82 -11.70 28.04 -3.01
C GLU A 82 -10.67 29.00 -2.41
N LYS A 83 -10.59 29.11 -1.08
CA LYS A 83 -9.57 29.93 -0.41
C LYS A 83 -8.18 29.34 -0.64
N MET A 84 -8.04 28.03 -0.55
CA MET A 84 -6.78 27.33 -0.79
C MET A 84 -6.35 27.39 -2.26
N ILE A 85 -7.31 27.27 -3.20
CA ILE A 85 -7.05 27.44 -4.64
C ILE A 85 -6.57 28.86 -4.95
N ARG A 86 -7.24 29.88 -4.41
CA ARG A 86 -6.83 31.29 -4.58
C ARG A 86 -5.45 31.56 -3.99
N ALA A 87 -5.16 31.00 -2.81
CA ALA A 87 -3.83 31.11 -2.20
C ALA A 87 -2.75 30.45 -3.08
N LEU A 88 -3.01 29.26 -3.63
CA LEU A 88 -2.07 28.55 -4.51
C LEU A 88 -1.83 29.32 -5.82
N GLY A 89 -2.88 29.86 -6.43
CA GLY A 89 -2.77 30.70 -7.63
C GLY A 89 -1.89 31.93 -7.38
N SER A 90 -2.15 32.65 -6.28
CA SER A 90 -1.35 33.82 -5.91
C SER A 90 0.12 33.49 -5.58
N ALA A 91 0.38 32.29 -5.05
CA ALA A 91 1.75 31.83 -4.78
C ALA A 91 2.49 31.45 -6.07
N LEU A 92 1.80 30.82 -7.02
CA LEU A 92 2.35 30.50 -8.34
C LEU A 92 2.65 31.76 -9.16
N GLU A 93 1.79 32.77 -9.12
CA GLU A 93 2.02 34.07 -9.77
C GLU A 93 3.25 34.78 -9.19
N ARG A 94 3.38 34.84 -7.85
CA ARG A 94 4.58 35.40 -7.20
C ARG A 94 5.87 34.67 -7.57
N SER A 95 5.80 33.35 -7.77
CA SER A 95 6.95 32.56 -8.20
C SER A 95 7.32 32.79 -9.67
N ARG A 96 6.40 33.27 -10.50
CA ARG A 96 6.65 33.61 -11.91
C ARG A 96 7.22 35.02 -12.08
N ASP A 97 6.86 35.94 -11.18
CA ASP A 97 7.37 37.31 -11.18
C ASP A 97 8.79 37.45 -10.60
N HIS A 98 9.30 36.41 -9.93
CA HIS A 98 10.69 36.33 -9.42
C HIS A 98 11.60 35.42 -10.26
N GLY A 99 11.22 35.12 -11.51
CA GLY A 99 12.01 34.35 -12.49
C GLY A 99 12.60 35.22 -13.59
#